data_AF-A0A7Y2TD24-F1
#
_entry.id   AF-A0A7Y2TD24-F1
#
_cell.length_a   1.000
_cell.length_b   1.000
_cell.length_c   1.000
_cell.angle_alpha   90.00
_cell.angle_beta   90.00
_cell.angle_gamma   90.00
#
_symmetry.space_group_name_H-M   'P 1'
#
loop_
_entity.id
_entity.type
_entity.pdbx_description
1 polymer ?
#
loop_
_entity_poly.entity_id
_entity_poly.type
_entity_poly.pdbx_seq_one_letter_code
_entity_poly.pdbx_strand_id
1 'polypeptide(L)' 'MKKYEYEFVRVEGKKGIFTINVAESSEYQRIIREYAAEGWRFVQIFAPAVEDFGAACNADLIFERKVE' A
#
# COMPACT_ATOMS: atom_id res chain seq x y z
N MET A 1 0.47 9.25 26.05
CA MET A 1 0.51 7.96 25.30
C MET A 1 0.73 8.32 23.85
N LYS A 2 1.73 7.73 23.17
CA LYS A 2 1.90 7.95 21.72
C LYS A 2 0.77 7.24 20.99
N LYS A 3 -0.09 8.00 20.32
CA LYS A 3 -1.13 7.43 19.46
C LYS A 3 -0.53 7.21 18.07
N TYR A 4 -1.02 6.23 17.33
CA TYR A 4 -0.63 6.03 15.94
C TYR A 4 -1.83 6.28 15.04
N GLU A 5 -1.59 6.90 13.91
CA GLU A 5 -2.52 6.95 12.79
C GLU A 5 -2.02 6.05 11.66
N TYR A 6 -2.94 5.54 10.85
CA TYR A 6 -2.68 4.57 9.79
C TYR A 6 -3.14 5.10 8.44
N GLU A 7 -2.39 4.78 7.39
CA GLU A 7 -2.73 5.05 6.00
C GLU A 7 -2.66 3.76 5.18
N PHE A 8 -3.60 3.58 4.25
CA PHE A 8 -3.78 2.34 3.49
C PHE A 8 -3.73 2.65 2.00
N VAL A 9 -2.62 2.29 1.35
CA VAL A 9 -2.41 2.54 -0.08
C VAL A 9 -2.71 1.28 -0.87
N ARG A 10 -3.82 1.29 -1.61
CA ARG A 10 -4.20 0.16 -2.47
C ARG A 10 -3.35 0.09 -3.73
N VAL A 11 -2.84 -1.11 -4.00
CA VAL A 11 -2.17 -1.49 -5.25
C VAL A 11 -3.03 -2.55 -5.95
N GLU A 12 -3.33 -2.38 -7.25
CA GLU A 12 -4.16 -3.31 -8.00
C GLU A 12 -3.49 -3.72 -9.33
N GLY A 13 -3.65 -4.98 -9.73
CA GLY A 13 -2.99 -5.52 -10.92
C GLY A 13 -3.54 -5.08 -12.28
N LYS A 14 -4.37 -4.02 -12.39
CA LYS A 14 -4.93 -3.56 -13.68
C LYS A 14 -4.79 -2.06 -13.90
N LYS A 15 -4.47 -1.66 -15.14
CA LYS A 15 -4.40 -0.25 -15.59
C LYS A 15 -5.72 0.50 -15.27
N GLY A 16 -5.65 1.39 -14.28
CA GLY A 16 -6.63 2.42 -13.98
C GLY A 16 -5.90 3.69 -13.57
N ILE A 17 -6.51 4.86 -13.78
CA ILE A 17 -5.88 6.19 -13.64
C ILE A 17 -5.38 6.48 -12.19
N PHE A 18 -5.86 5.71 -11.21
CA PHE A 18 -5.47 5.77 -9.79
C PHE A 18 -4.85 4.46 -9.28
N THR A 19 -4.39 3.59 -10.18
CA THR A 19 -4.08 2.20 -9.88
C THR A 19 -2.60 1.89 -10.11
N ILE A 20 -1.91 1.50 -9.04
CA ILE A 20 -0.47 1.17 -9.04
C ILE A 20 -0.28 -0.24 -9.61
N ASN A 21 0.52 -0.35 -10.66
CA ASN A 21 0.73 -1.58 -11.40
C ASN A 21 1.85 -2.40 -10.75
N VAL A 22 1.45 -3.32 -9.87
CA VAL A 22 2.39 -4.21 -9.15
C VAL A 22 3.20 -5.11 -10.10
N ALA A 23 2.84 -5.18 -11.39
CA ALA A 23 3.63 -5.88 -12.41
C ALA A 23 5.00 -5.23 -12.64
N GLU A 24 5.17 -3.93 -12.33
CA GLU A 24 6.48 -3.28 -12.29
C GLU A 24 6.97 -3.23 -10.84
N SER A 25 7.94 -4.10 -10.52
CA SER A 25 8.53 -4.26 -9.17
C SER A 25 9.13 -2.97 -8.55
N SER A 26 9.17 -1.88 -9.31
CA SER A 26 9.70 -0.57 -8.90
C SER A 26 8.65 0.34 -8.25
N GLU A 27 7.35 0.19 -8.54
CA GLU A 27 6.34 1.16 -8.10
C GLU A 27 6.04 1.08 -6.60
N TYR A 28 5.84 -0.11 -6.03
CA TYR A 28 5.61 -0.24 -4.59
C TYR A 28 6.80 0.27 -3.77
N GLN A 29 8.02 0.06 -4.27
CA GLN A 29 9.24 0.56 -3.62
C GLN A 29 9.29 2.08 -3.64
N ARG A 30 8.81 2.72 -4.73
CA ARG A 30 8.72 4.18 -4.83
C ARG A 30 7.75 4.72 -3.80
N ILE A 31 6.56 4.14 -3.67
CA ILE A 31 5.55 4.55 -2.69
C ILE A 31 6.10 4.44 -1.27
N ILE A 32 6.75 3.31 -0.93
CA ILE A 32 7.37 3.14 0.39
C ILE A 32 8.40 4.25 0.66
N ARG A 33 9.22 4.62 -0.33
CA ARG A 33 10.21 5.71 -0.19
C ARG A 33 9.55 7.09 -0.04
N GLU A 34 8.50 7.37 -0.79
CA GLU A 34 7.75 8.63 -0.72
C GLU A 34 7.10 8.80 0.67
N TYR A 35 6.38 7.78 1.14
CA TYR A 35 5.79 7.78 2.48
C TYR A 35 6.82 7.88 3.60
N ALA A 36 7.97 7.18 3.46
CA ALA A 36 9.06 7.29 4.43
C ALA A 36 9.63 8.71 4.52
N ALA A 37 9.71 9.44 3.40
CA ALA A 37 10.15 10.84 3.38
C ALA A 37 9.17 11.77 4.11
N GLU A 38 7.90 11.40 4.19
CA GLU A 38 6.83 12.12 4.89
C GLU A 38 6.67 11.71 6.37
N GLY A 39 7.56 10.83 6.87
CA GLY A 39 7.56 10.37 8.26
C GLY A 39 6.61 9.21 8.54
N TRP A 40 6.05 8.58 7.51
CA TRP A 40 5.28 7.35 7.63
C TRP A 40 6.20 6.13 7.65
N ARG A 41 5.93 5.20 8.57
CA ARG A 41 6.63 3.92 8.65
C ARG A 41 5.82 2.85 7.93
N PHE A 42 6.45 2.16 6.98
CA PHE A 42 5.87 0.96 6.39
C PHE A 42 5.72 -0.15 7.45
N VAL A 43 4.53 -0.75 7.51
CA VAL A 43 4.17 -1.79 8.50
C VAL A 43 4.09 -3.15 7.84
N GLN A 44 3.22 -3.28 6.83
CA GLN A 44 2.97 -4.56 6.16
C GLN A 44 2.26 -4.35 4.82
N ILE A 45 2.22 -5.41 4.03
CA ILE A 45 1.31 -5.56 2.89
C ILE A 45 0.17 -6.51 3.29
N PHE A 46 -1.06 -6.20 2.92
CA PHE A 46 -2.21 -7.06 3.16
C PHE A 46 -3.01 -7.27 1.87
N ALA A 47 -3.09 -8.52 1.43
CA ALA A 47 -3.91 -8.92 0.29
C ALA A 47 -5.04 -9.81 0.82
N PRO A 48 -6.26 -9.28 1.05
CA PRO A 48 -7.39 -10.13 1.43
C PRO A 48 -7.62 -11.17 0.32
N ALA A 49 -7.82 -12.43 0.71
CA ALA A 49 -8.03 -13.52 -0.24
C ALA A 49 -9.22 -13.18 -1.15
N VAL A 50 -8.99 -13.20 -2.45
CA VAL A 50 -10.00 -12.93 -3.47
C VAL A 50 -10.87 -14.18 -3.59
N GLU A 51 -12.16 -14.10 -3.23
CA GLU A 51 -13.11 -15.21 -3.35
C GLU A 51 -13.36 -15.62 -4.82
N ASP A 52 -13.02 -14.77 -5.78
CA ASP A 52 -13.33 -15.01 -7.18
C ASP A 52 -12.11 -15.26 -8.06
N PHE A 53 -12.16 -16.42 -8.72
CA PHE A 53 -11.33 -16.90 -9.81
C PHE A 53 -10.86 -15.78 -10.77
N GLY A 54 -9.60 -15.37 -10.64
CA GLY A 54 -8.80 -14.85 -11.76
C GLY A 54 -8.88 -13.35 -12.09
N ALA A 55 -9.44 -12.49 -11.23
CA ALA A 55 -9.51 -11.05 -11.53
C ALA A 55 -8.97 -10.17 -10.38
N ALA A 56 -7.73 -9.71 -10.54
CA ALA A 56 -7.02 -8.70 -9.75
C ALA A 56 -6.56 -9.13 -8.34
N CYS A 57 -5.25 -9.38 -8.20
CA CYS A 57 -4.58 -9.36 -6.90
C CYS A 57 -4.51 -7.91 -6.42
N ASN A 58 -5.46 -7.51 -5.59
CA ASN A 58 -5.41 -6.25 -4.88
C ASN A 58 -4.66 -6.45 -3.57
N ALA A 59 -3.76 -5.55 -3.25
CA ALA A 59 -3.08 -5.53 -1.96
C ALA A 59 -3.03 -4.11 -1.42
N ASP A 60 -3.06 -3.97 -0.10
CA ASP A 60 -2.90 -2.69 0.57
C ASP A 60 -1.51 -2.63 1.21
N LEU A 61 -0.78 -1.55 0.92
CA LEU A 61 0.42 -1.17 1.66
C LEU A 61 -0.02 -0.36 2.89
N ILE A 62 0.30 -0.85 4.07
CA ILE A 62 -0.13 -0.28 5.33
C ILE A 62 1.03 0.50 5.94
N PHE A 63 0.76 1.78 6.24
CA PHE A 63 1.70 2.69 6.86
C PHE A 63 1.16 3.18 8.20
N GLU A 64 2.07 3.55 9.11
CA GLU A 64 1.70 4.22 10.36
C GLU A 64 2.59 5.43 10.65
N ARG A 65 2.05 6.41 11.37
CA ARG A 65 2.78 7.56 11.88
C ARG A 65 2.39 7.82 13.33
N LYS A 66 3.34 8.33 14.12
CA LYS A 66 3.07 8.76 15.50
C LYS A 66 2.28 10.07 15.47
N VAL A 67 1.17 10.09 16.19
CA VAL A 67 0.41 11.31 16.51
C VAL A 67 0.90 11.81 17.86
N GLU A 68 1.29 13.10 17.90
CA GLU A 68 1.71 13.79 19.12
C GLU A 68 0.57 13.96 20.12
#